data_AF-A0A937S633-F1
#
_entry.id   AF-A0A937S633-F1
#
_cell.length_a   1.000
_cell.length_b   1.000
_cell.length_c   1.000
_cell.angle_alpha   90.00
_cell.angle_beta   90.00
_cell.angle_gamma   90.00
#
_symmetry.space_group_name_H-M   'P 1'
#
loop_
_entity.id
_entity.type
_entity.pdbx_description
1 polymer ?
#
loop_
_entity_poly.entity_id
_entity_poly.type
_entity_poly.pdbx_seq_one_letter_code
_entity_poly.pdbx_strand_id
1 'polypeptide(L)'
;MKAVRGFFSGVFCFLLFDVLVFLGLIITLNLTLLNPDFVTTELDKLDVYSVVIEQAKGMLPDQQFIDADTVDKALSELKPWLEQQASTVVHGVWGYLKGAQALNVTVSLEEVRSVVKENLREAVLKSLPPELQGASQSQIDAYMAQMYVEIDKAIPGSFQFSEASVSSQIAAQIQQVKQIIRYIDTAYKWLIGLAVLLVLLIALVHWWQPKPITRSIGVTFILVGVACILGSLLDVLIIQVVSGLAGGLGALSGFQTKLPQLASDLTAPMRMYGIAFLVSGIMVVVISVLFRSQERSPDIRNKVVY
;
A
#
# COMPACT_ATOMS: atom_id res chain seq x y z
N MET A 1 15.61 47.80 2.64
CA MET A 1 14.85 46.83 3.47
C MET A 1 13.79 46.03 2.70
N LYS A 2 13.00 46.62 1.77
CA LYS A 2 11.96 45.88 1.01
C LYS A 2 12.50 44.71 0.18
N ALA A 3 13.63 44.89 -0.50
CA ALA A 3 14.26 43.85 -1.32
C ALA A 3 14.69 42.62 -0.49
N VAL A 4 15.31 42.84 0.66
CA VAL A 4 15.75 41.78 1.58
C VAL A 4 14.57 40.95 2.09
N ARG A 5 13.46 41.60 2.48
CA ARG A 5 12.24 40.88 2.91
C ARG A 5 11.62 40.05 1.79
N GLY A 6 11.58 40.58 0.57
CA GLY A 6 11.11 39.85 -0.60
C GLY A 6 11.96 38.62 -0.90
N PHE A 7 13.30 38.75 -0.80
CA PHE A 7 14.22 37.65 -0.99
C PHE A 7 14.01 36.53 0.05
N PHE A 8 14.01 36.84 1.35
CA PHE A 8 13.79 35.83 2.40
C PHE A 8 12.41 35.16 2.28
N SER A 9 11.37 35.94 1.95
CA SER A 9 10.04 35.37 1.71
C SER A 9 10.05 34.40 0.53
N GLY A 10 10.76 34.70 -0.56
CA GLY A 10 10.90 33.82 -1.70
C GLY A 10 11.62 32.52 -1.35
N VAL A 11 12.73 32.61 -0.62
CA VAL A 11 13.49 31.45 -0.14
C VAL A 11 12.63 30.56 0.77
N PHE A 12 11.91 31.13 1.73
CA PHE A 12 11.04 30.35 2.62
C PHE A 12 9.86 29.73 1.87
N CYS A 13 9.30 30.41 0.85
CA CYS A 13 8.26 29.83 0.00
C CYS A 13 8.77 28.66 -0.85
N PHE A 14 10.00 28.75 -1.36
CA PHE A 14 10.63 27.66 -2.10
C PHE A 14 10.89 26.45 -1.18
N LEU A 15 11.46 26.67 0.01
CA LEU A 15 11.64 25.61 1.01
C LEU A 15 10.30 25.01 1.45
N LEU A 16 9.26 25.83 1.62
CA LEU A 16 7.92 25.36 1.98
C LEU A 16 7.33 24.50 0.86
N PHE A 17 7.53 24.89 -0.41
CA PHE A 17 7.11 24.08 -1.56
C PHE A 17 7.73 22.68 -1.49
N ASP A 18 9.06 22.58 -1.34
CA ASP A 18 9.75 21.29 -1.27
C ASP A 18 9.24 20.44 -0.10
N VAL A 19 9.13 21.05 1.09
CA VAL A 19 8.63 20.38 2.31
C VAL A 19 7.23 19.82 2.11
N LEU A 20 6.32 20.57 1.48
CA LEU A 20 4.95 20.13 1.24
C LEU A 20 4.88 19.03 0.17
N VAL A 21 5.71 19.09 -0.87
CA VAL A 21 5.81 18.01 -1.87
C VAL A 21 6.30 16.71 -1.21
N PHE A 22 7.38 16.77 -0.42
CA PHE A 22 7.86 15.60 0.33
C PHE A 22 6.84 15.07 1.33
N LEU A 23 6.11 15.97 2.01
CA LEU A 23 5.04 15.60 2.92
C LEU A 23 3.92 14.86 2.18
N GLY A 24 3.50 15.34 1.00
CA GLY A 24 2.51 14.69 0.16
C GLY A 24 2.94 13.27 -0.28
N LEU A 25 4.21 13.09 -0.64
CA LEU A 25 4.78 11.77 -0.96
C LEU A 25 4.75 10.83 0.26
N ILE A 26 5.20 11.31 1.42
CA ILE A 26 5.22 10.51 2.65
C ILE A 26 3.81 10.12 3.10
N ILE A 27 2.85 11.05 3.03
CA ILE A 27 1.44 10.75 3.32
C ILE A 27 0.92 9.68 2.36
N THR A 28 1.24 9.78 1.07
CA THR A 28 0.83 8.80 0.06
C THR A 28 1.40 7.42 0.38
N LEU A 29 2.70 7.32 0.69
CA LEU A 29 3.33 6.07 1.12
C LEU A 29 2.69 5.51 2.40
N ASN A 30 2.36 6.38 3.36
CA ASN A 30 1.77 5.98 4.63
C ASN A 30 0.35 5.43 4.46
N LEU A 31 -0.43 6.03 3.56
CA LEU A 31 -1.81 5.61 3.27
C LEU A 31 -1.88 4.38 2.37
N THR A 32 -0.84 4.11 1.58
CA THR A 32 -0.80 2.99 0.64
C THR A 32 0.12 1.88 1.13
N LEU A 33 1.40 1.90 0.77
CA LEU A 33 2.36 0.83 1.02
C LEU A 33 2.56 0.53 2.52
N LEU A 34 2.41 1.51 3.40
CA LEU A 34 2.56 1.31 4.85
C LEU A 34 1.22 1.04 5.57
N ASN A 35 0.13 0.92 4.82
CA ASN A 35 -1.19 0.60 5.33
C ASN A 35 -1.56 -0.87 4.99
N PRO A 36 -1.69 -1.75 6.00
CA PRO A 36 -2.06 -3.15 5.75
C PRO A 36 -3.45 -3.30 5.11
N ASP A 37 -4.39 -2.40 5.41
CA ASP A 37 -5.74 -2.44 4.82
C ASP A 37 -5.68 -2.16 3.31
N PHE A 38 -4.81 -1.24 2.89
CA PHE A 38 -4.59 -0.97 1.48
C PHE A 38 -4.00 -2.20 0.78
N VAL A 39 -2.95 -2.79 1.36
CA VAL A 39 -2.29 -3.97 0.75
C VAL A 39 -3.23 -5.16 0.67
N THR A 40 -3.98 -5.47 1.71
CA THR A 40 -4.95 -6.57 1.70
C THR A 40 -6.06 -6.35 0.66
N THR A 41 -6.62 -5.14 0.59
CA THR A 41 -7.60 -4.76 -0.43
C THR A 41 -7.02 -4.88 -1.84
N GLU A 42 -5.76 -4.50 -2.03
CA GLU A 42 -5.12 -4.56 -3.32
C GLU A 42 -4.77 -5.99 -3.73
N LEU A 43 -4.37 -6.85 -2.78
CA LEU A 43 -4.21 -8.29 -3.03
C LEU A 43 -5.51 -8.94 -3.51
N ASP A 44 -6.65 -8.56 -2.93
CA ASP A 44 -7.98 -9.02 -3.32
C ASP A 44 -8.36 -8.53 -4.73
N LYS A 45 -8.24 -7.21 -4.99
CA LYS A 45 -8.52 -6.63 -6.33
C LYS A 45 -7.65 -7.19 -7.45
N LEU A 46 -6.37 -7.46 -7.16
CA LEU A 46 -5.43 -7.98 -8.13
C LEU A 46 -5.61 -9.49 -8.37
N ASP A 47 -6.50 -10.15 -7.61
CA ASP A 47 -6.76 -11.59 -7.63
C ASP A 47 -5.46 -12.41 -7.52
N VAL A 48 -4.57 -11.96 -6.64
CA VAL A 48 -3.24 -12.56 -6.42
C VAL A 48 -3.37 -14.03 -6.04
N TYR A 49 -4.41 -14.36 -5.29
CA TYR A 49 -4.71 -15.71 -4.87
C TYR A 49 -4.87 -16.65 -6.06
N SER A 50 -5.57 -16.24 -7.12
CA SER A 50 -5.73 -17.05 -8.33
C SER A 50 -4.39 -17.31 -9.03
N VAL A 51 -3.49 -16.31 -9.10
CA VAL A 51 -2.16 -16.49 -9.69
C VAL A 51 -1.32 -17.49 -8.89
N VAL A 52 -1.36 -17.40 -7.55
CA VAL A 52 -0.66 -18.34 -6.66
C VAL A 52 -1.25 -19.75 -6.79
N ILE A 53 -2.57 -19.85 -6.88
CA ILE A 53 -3.30 -21.10 -7.09
C ILE A 53 -2.90 -21.74 -8.42
N GLU A 54 -2.88 -20.97 -9.52
CA GLU A 54 -2.45 -21.46 -10.84
C GLU A 54 -0.99 -21.93 -10.84
N GLN A 55 -0.11 -21.19 -10.16
CA GLN A 55 1.28 -21.59 -10.02
C GLN A 55 1.42 -22.86 -9.17
N ALA A 56 0.63 -23.00 -8.10
CA ALA A 56 0.60 -24.20 -7.28
C ALA A 56 0.10 -25.41 -8.07
N LYS A 57 -0.92 -25.24 -8.94
CA LYS A 57 -1.36 -26.30 -9.88
C LYS A 57 -0.20 -26.79 -10.75
N GLY A 58 0.61 -25.87 -11.28
CA GLY A 58 1.77 -26.21 -12.09
C GLY A 58 2.90 -26.95 -11.34
N MET A 59 2.88 -26.95 -10.00
CA MET A 59 3.84 -27.69 -9.17
C MET A 59 3.34 -29.08 -8.75
N LEU A 60 2.05 -29.37 -8.94
CA LEU A 60 1.52 -30.69 -8.63
C LEU A 60 2.08 -31.70 -9.63
N PRO A 61 2.64 -32.83 -9.18
CA PRO A 61 3.05 -33.90 -10.09
C PRO A 61 1.82 -34.40 -10.85
N ASP A 62 1.98 -34.70 -12.14
CA ASP A 62 0.95 -35.34 -12.98
C ASP A 62 0.57 -36.72 -12.40
N GLN A 63 -0.32 -36.73 -11.42
CA GLN A 63 -0.87 -37.97 -10.86
C GLN A 63 -2.06 -38.38 -11.69
N GLN A 64 -1.98 -39.55 -12.32
CA GLN A 64 -3.01 -40.12 -13.21
C GLN A 64 -4.40 -40.27 -12.57
N PHE A 65 -4.51 -40.14 -11.24
CA PHE A 65 -5.71 -40.42 -10.46
C PHE A 65 -6.43 -39.17 -9.95
N ILE A 66 -5.81 -37.98 -10.03
CA ILE A 66 -6.45 -36.73 -9.62
C ILE A 66 -6.81 -35.97 -10.90
N ASP A 67 -8.10 -35.94 -11.22
CA ASP A 67 -8.59 -35.14 -12.34
C ASP A 67 -8.48 -33.64 -12.02
N ALA A 68 -8.32 -32.83 -13.07
CA ALA A 68 -8.20 -31.38 -12.93
C ALA A 68 -9.40 -30.76 -12.19
N ASP A 69 -10.59 -31.34 -12.33
CA ASP A 69 -11.81 -30.86 -11.67
C ASP A 69 -11.74 -31.01 -10.14
N THR A 70 -11.14 -32.09 -9.63
CA THR A 70 -10.91 -32.29 -8.19
C THR A 70 -9.92 -31.26 -7.64
N VAL A 71 -8.84 -30.99 -8.37
CA VAL A 71 -7.85 -29.96 -7.99
C VAL A 71 -8.51 -28.58 -7.97
N ASP A 72 -9.31 -28.27 -8.99
CA ASP A 72 -10.02 -26.99 -9.10
C ASP A 72 -11.03 -26.80 -7.97
N LYS A 73 -11.79 -27.85 -7.63
CA LYS A 73 -12.72 -27.84 -6.50
C LYS A 73 -12.00 -27.59 -5.18
N ALA A 74 -10.93 -28.35 -4.89
CA ALA A 74 -10.15 -28.17 -3.67
C ALA A 74 -9.57 -26.76 -3.54
N LEU A 75 -9.06 -26.20 -4.64
CA LEU A 75 -8.48 -24.85 -4.64
C LEU A 75 -9.55 -23.76 -4.49
N SER A 76 -10.74 -23.96 -5.07
CA SER A 76 -11.89 -23.09 -4.86
C SER A 76 -12.34 -23.08 -3.39
N GLU A 77 -12.36 -24.24 -2.74
CA GLU A 77 -12.67 -24.39 -1.32
C GLU A 77 -11.59 -23.75 -0.41
N LEU A 78 -10.32 -23.76 -0.84
CA LEU A 78 -9.21 -23.16 -0.10
C LEU A 78 -9.05 -21.66 -0.31
N LYS A 79 -9.61 -21.08 -1.37
CA LYS A 79 -9.57 -19.64 -1.65
C LYS A 79 -9.97 -18.78 -0.44
N PRO A 80 -11.14 -18.98 0.22
CA PRO A 80 -11.52 -18.17 1.37
C PRO A 80 -10.56 -18.32 2.56
N TRP A 81 -10.04 -19.52 2.78
CA TRP A 81 -9.03 -19.75 3.82
C TRP A 81 -7.72 -19.00 3.49
N LEU A 82 -7.25 -19.03 2.24
CA LEU A 82 -6.06 -18.30 1.80
C LEU A 82 -6.21 -16.80 2.00
N GLU A 83 -7.37 -16.22 1.66
CA GLU A 83 -7.66 -14.81 1.86
C GLU A 83 -7.59 -14.42 3.35
N GLN A 84 -8.18 -15.24 4.22
CA GLN A 84 -8.15 -15.01 5.67
C GLN A 84 -6.73 -15.11 6.24
N GLN A 85 -5.96 -16.11 5.83
CA GLN A 85 -4.58 -16.29 6.30
C GLN A 85 -3.66 -15.21 5.76
N ALA A 86 -3.78 -14.82 4.49
CA ALA A 86 -2.99 -13.74 3.92
C ALA A 86 -3.27 -12.42 4.61
N SER A 87 -4.53 -12.10 4.91
CA SER A 87 -4.86 -10.91 5.72
C SER A 87 -4.18 -10.96 7.08
N THR A 88 -4.24 -12.10 7.77
CA THR A 88 -3.59 -12.29 9.08
C THR A 88 -2.06 -12.12 9.00
N VAL A 89 -1.44 -12.70 7.97
CA VAL A 89 0.01 -12.59 7.74
C VAL A 89 0.42 -11.18 7.39
N VAL A 90 -0.31 -10.49 6.49
CA VAL A 90 -0.04 -9.10 6.14
C VAL A 90 -0.11 -8.21 7.38
N HIS A 91 -1.14 -8.34 8.21
CA HIS A 91 -1.24 -7.56 9.45
C HIS A 91 -0.11 -7.87 10.43
N GLY A 92 0.23 -9.15 10.62
CA GLY A 92 1.34 -9.56 11.49
C GLY A 92 2.69 -9.02 11.01
N VAL A 93 2.96 -9.10 9.70
CA VAL A 93 4.16 -8.55 9.08
C VAL A 93 4.22 -7.03 9.24
N TRP A 94 3.13 -6.30 8.97
CA TRP A 94 3.13 -4.84 9.14
C TRP A 94 3.27 -4.42 10.60
N GLY A 95 2.67 -5.16 11.55
CA GLY A 95 2.85 -4.97 12.98
C GLY A 95 4.31 -5.14 13.40
N TYR A 96 4.98 -6.15 12.87
CA TYR A 96 6.42 -6.36 13.05
C TYR A 96 7.27 -5.26 12.41
N LEU A 97 6.93 -4.85 11.19
CA LEU A 97 7.64 -3.83 10.44
C LEU A 97 7.59 -2.46 11.13
N LYS A 98 6.44 -2.10 11.71
CA LYS A 98 6.27 -0.89 12.53
C LYS A 98 6.89 -1.01 13.92
N GLY A 99 7.40 -2.18 14.29
CA GLY A 99 8.05 -2.43 15.58
C GLY A 99 7.08 -2.59 16.75
N ALA A 100 5.80 -2.83 16.49
CA ALA A 100 4.79 -3.01 17.54
C ALA A 100 4.82 -4.43 18.15
N GLN A 101 5.25 -5.43 17.37
CA GLN A 101 5.22 -6.84 17.76
C GLN A 101 6.47 -7.57 17.21
N ALA A 102 6.79 -8.75 17.74
CA ALA A 102 7.77 -9.65 17.13
C ALA A 102 7.13 -10.40 15.95
N LEU A 103 7.92 -10.80 14.95
CA LEU A 103 7.40 -11.58 13.83
C LEU A 103 7.12 -13.00 14.31
N ASN A 104 5.87 -13.28 14.63
CA ASN A 104 5.40 -14.61 15.01
C ASN A 104 3.96 -14.77 14.53
N VAL A 105 3.80 -15.17 13.27
CA VAL A 105 2.49 -15.47 12.69
C VAL A 105 2.38 -16.98 12.51
N THR A 106 1.43 -17.60 13.20
CA THR A 106 1.13 -19.02 13.05
C THR A 106 -0.06 -19.18 12.12
N VAL A 107 0.17 -19.83 10.98
CA VAL A 107 -0.86 -20.19 9.99
C VAL A 107 -1.24 -21.65 10.22
N SER A 108 -2.49 -21.91 10.57
CA SER A 108 -3.00 -23.29 10.70
C SER A 108 -3.29 -23.87 9.32
N LEU A 109 -2.66 -25.00 9.00
CA LEU A 109 -2.83 -25.72 7.74
C LEU A 109 -3.81 -26.90 7.86
N GLU A 110 -4.49 -27.03 9.00
CA GLU A 110 -5.48 -28.10 9.22
C GLU A 110 -6.64 -28.02 8.21
N GLU A 111 -7.08 -26.82 7.84
CA GLU A 111 -8.11 -26.63 6.80
C GLU A 111 -7.63 -27.19 5.45
N VAL A 112 -6.38 -26.88 5.08
CA VAL A 112 -5.72 -27.39 3.87
C VAL A 112 -5.67 -28.91 3.89
N ARG A 113 -5.23 -29.50 5.01
CA ARG A 113 -5.21 -30.96 5.17
C ARG A 113 -6.60 -31.56 5.02
N SER A 114 -7.60 -30.97 5.66
CA SER A 114 -8.98 -31.47 5.62
C SER A 114 -9.53 -31.45 4.21
N VAL A 115 -9.41 -30.32 3.50
CA VAL A 115 -9.89 -30.16 2.13
C VAL A 115 -9.16 -31.11 1.17
N VAL A 116 -7.84 -31.24 1.29
CA VAL A 116 -7.05 -32.16 0.45
C VAL A 116 -7.45 -33.62 0.71
N LYS A 117 -7.62 -34.03 1.98
CA LYS A 117 -8.03 -35.40 2.34
C LYS A 117 -9.43 -35.72 1.81
N GLU A 118 -10.39 -34.81 1.97
CA GLU A 118 -11.76 -35.02 1.52
C GLU A 118 -11.86 -35.09 -0.01
N ASN A 119 -11.24 -34.15 -0.72
CA ASN A 119 -11.25 -34.15 -2.19
C ASN A 119 -10.50 -35.38 -2.75
N LEU A 120 -9.40 -35.81 -2.13
CA LEU A 120 -8.72 -37.06 -2.51
C LEU A 120 -9.62 -38.28 -2.31
N ARG A 121 -10.37 -38.33 -1.21
CA ARG A 121 -11.33 -39.40 -0.94
C ARG A 121 -12.41 -39.46 -2.00
N GLU A 122 -13.01 -38.33 -2.32
CA GLU A 122 -14.03 -38.24 -3.36
C GLU A 122 -13.48 -38.71 -4.72
N ALA A 123 -12.26 -38.27 -5.09
CA ALA A 123 -11.61 -38.68 -6.34
C ALA A 123 -11.36 -40.19 -6.41
N VAL A 124 -10.84 -40.80 -5.34
CA VAL A 124 -10.59 -42.24 -5.27
C VAL A 124 -11.89 -43.05 -5.34
N LEU A 125 -12.97 -42.57 -4.72
CA LEU A 125 -14.29 -43.22 -4.79
C LEU A 125 -14.92 -43.09 -6.18
N LYS A 126 -14.72 -41.96 -6.85
CA LYS A 126 -15.23 -41.71 -8.21
C LYS A 126 -14.44 -42.50 -9.26
N SER A 127 -13.14 -42.66 -9.06
CA SER A 127 -12.23 -43.35 -9.97
C SER A 127 -11.27 -44.25 -9.20
N LEU A 128 -11.74 -45.45 -8.87
CA LEU A 128 -10.95 -46.46 -8.16
C LEU A 128 -9.65 -46.78 -8.92
N PRO A 129 -8.48 -46.65 -8.28
CA PRO A 129 -7.21 -47.09 -8.85
C PRO A 129 -7.29 -48.55 -9.32
N PRO A 130 -6.58 -48.95 -10.39
CA PRO A 130 -6.57 -50.32 -10.88
C PRO A 130 -6.27 -51.36 -9.80
N GLU A 131 -5.44 -51.01 -8.82
CA GLU A 131 -5.05 -51.84 -7.69
C GLU A 131 -6.20 -52.09 -6.71
N LEU A 132 -7.22 -51.23 -6.72
CA LEU A 132 -8.38 -51.27 -5.83
C LEU A 132 -9.68 -51.67 -6.55
N GLN A 133 -9.62 -51.99 -7.85
CA GLN A 133 -10.79 -52.48 -8.58
C GLN A 133 -11.22 -53.85 -8.04
N GLY A 134 -12.41 -53.91 -7.42
CA GLY A 134 -12.92 -55.11 -6.76
C GLY A 134 -12.40 -55.32 -5.32
N ALA A 135 -11.65 -54.36 -4.77
CA ALA A 135 -11.26 -54.37 -3.37
C ALA A 135 -12.49 -54.14 -2.46
N SER A 136 -12.44 -54.74 -1.26
CA SER A 136 -13.45 -54.50 -0.23
C SER A 136 -13.33 -53.08 0.35
N GLN A 137 -14.42 -52.55 0.91
CA GLN A 137 -14.42 -51.21 1.52
C GLN A 137 -13.31 -51.04 2.58
N SER A 138 -13.02 -52.08 3.37
CA SER A 138 -11.97 -52.04 4.37
C SER A 138 -10.56 -51.92 3.77
N GLN A 139 -10.32 -52.49 2.58
CA GLN A 139 -9.04 -52.34 1.87
C GLN A 139 -8.88 -50.93 1.31
N ILE A 140 -9.97 -50.35 0.79
CA ILE A 140 -10.00 -48.94 0.33
C ILE A 140 -9.73 -48.02 1.52
N ASP A 141 -10.41 -48.21 2.65
CA ASP A 141 -10.22 -47.39 3.84
C ASP A 141 -8.79 -47.51 4.40
N ALA A 142 -8.19 -48.72 4.37
CA ALA A 142 -6.80 -48.93 4.76
C ALA A 142 -5.81 -48.21 3.84
N TYR A 143 -6.06 -48.23 2.52
CA TYR A 143 -5.26 -47.49 1.54
C TYR A 143 -5.38 -45.97 1.73
N MET A 144 -6.61 -45.46 1.94
CA MET A 144 -6.85 -44.04 2.24
C MET A 144 -6.15 -43.61 3.53
N ALA A 145 -6.22 -44.43 4.59
CA ALA A 145 -5.54 -44.15 5.85
C ALA A 145 -4.02 -44.02 5.64
N GLN A 146 -3.42 -44.84 4.79
CA GLN A 146 -2.01 -44.75 4.45
C GLN A 146 -1.70 -43.44 3.70
N MET A 147 -2.53 -43.05 2.72
CA MET A 147 -2.35 -41.77 2.02
C MET A 147 -2.52 -40.57 2.95
N TYR A 148 -3.46 -40.62 3.89
CA TYR A 148 -3.66 -39.54 4.88
C TYR A 148 -2.44 -39.35 5.77
N VAL A 149 -1.77 -40.44 6.17
CA VAL A 149 -0.51 -40.37 6.92
C VAL A 149 0.58 -39.69 6.09
N GLU A 150 0.67 -39.99 4.79
CA GLU A 150 1.65 -39.33 3.92
C GLU A 150 1.32 -37.85 3.69
N ILE A 151 0.04 -37.48 3.55
CA ILE A 151 -0.40 -36.08 3.48
C ILE A 151 -0.06 -35.34 4.78
N ASP A 152 -0.30 -35.96 5.94
CA ASP A 152 0.01 -35.35 7.24
C ASP A 152 1.51 -35.14 7.45
N LYS A 153 2.35 -35.98 6.84
CA LYS A 153 3.80 -35.78 6.81
C LYS A 153 4.20 -34.67 5.84
N ALA A 154 3.56 -34.60 4.67
CA ALA A 154 3.90 -33.64 3.62
C ALA A 154 3.44 -32.21 3.96
N ILE A 155 2.24 -32.06 4.50
CA ILE A 155 1.66 -30.77 4.90
C ILE A 155 1.69 -30.74 6.42
N PRO A 156 2.49 -29.90 7.09
CA PRO A 156 2.50 -29.79 8.55
C PRO A 156 1.17 -29.19 9.06
N GLY A 157 0.79 -29.38 10.32
CA GLY A 157 -0.51 -28.92 10.84
C GLY A 157 -0.57 -27.41 11.04
N SER A 158 0.59 -26.80 11.20
CA SER A 158 0.75 -25.35 11.25
C SER A 158 2.09 -24.96 10.67
N PHE A 159 2.12 -23.81 10.01
CA PHE A 159 3.34 -23.15 9.59
C PHE A 159 3.56 -21.90 10.44
N GLN A 160 4.71 -21.80 11.09
CA GLN A 160 5.07 -20.64 11.89
C GLN A 160 6.00 -19.74 11.10
N PHE A 161 5.47 -18.60 10.65
CA PHE A 161 6.26 -17.54 10.04
C PHE A 161 6.91 -16.71 11.15
N SER A 162 8.19 -16.97 11.37
CA SER A 162 9.03 -16.30 12.37
C SER A 162 10.35 -15.83 11.78
N GLU A 163 11.07 -14.96 12.49
CA GLU A 163 12.39 -14.48 12.04
C GLU A 163 13.38 -15.63 11.75
N ALA A 164 13.26 -16.75 12.46
CA ALA A 164 14.10 -17.93 12.26
C ALA A 164 13.78 -18.70 10.95
N SER A 165 12.54 -18.59 10.46
CA SER A 165 12.12 -19.22 9.19
C SER A 165 12.54 -18.42 7.95
N VAL A 166 12.92 -17.17 8.15
CA VAL A 166 13.31 -16.25 7.09
C VAL A 166 14.80 -16.41 6.82
N SER A 167 15.18 -16.60 5.55
CA SER A 167 16.59 -16.69 5.17
C SER A 167 17.35 -15.42 5.56
N SER A 168 18.66 -15.53 5.80
CA SER A 168 19.50 -14.39 6.20
C SER A 168 19.42 -13.20 5.23
N GLN A 169 19.25 -13.47 3.93
CA GLN A 169 19.05 -12.45 2.91
C GLN A 169 17.73 -11.70 3.08
N ILE A 170 16.62 -12.40 3.26
CA ILE A 170 15.30 -11.78 3.45
C ILE A 170 15.27 -11.06 4.81
N ALA A 171 15.89 -11.62 5.84
CA ALA A 171 15.99 -10.97 7.15
C ALA A 171 16.72 -9.61 7.05
N ALA A 172 17.80 -9.53 6.28
CA ALA A 172 18.49 -8.26 6.02
C ALA A 172 17.60 -7.25 5.27
N GLN A 173 16.85 -7.70 4.27
CA GLN A 173 15.89 -6.85 3.55
C GLN A 173 14.78 -6.34 4.48
N ILE A 174 14.23 -7.21 5.34
CA ILE A 174 13.21 -6.83 6.30
C ILE A 174 13.76 -5.79 7.29
N GLN A 175 14.99 -5.95 7.78
CA GLN A 175 15.63 -4.93 8.63
C GLN A 175 15.80 -3.59 7.91
N GLN A 176 16.20 -3.61 6.64
CA GLN A 176 16.25 -2.39 5.81
C GLN A 176 14.87 -1.74 5.69
N VAL A 177 13.82 -2.52 5.41
CA VAL A 177 12.45 -2.01 5.34
C VAL A 177 12.01 -1.41 6.67
N LYS A 178 12.28 -2.06 7.80
CA LYS A 178 12.01 -1.51 9.15
C LYS A 178 12.69 -0.17 9.35
N GLN A 179 13.96 -0.07 8.95
CA GLN A 179 14.72 1.17 9.06
C GLN A 179 14.12 2.28 8.19
N ILE A 180 13.73 1.97 6.96
CA ILE A 180 13.05 2.90 6.04
C ILE A 180 11.73 3.37 6.64
N ILE A 181 10.89 2.46 7.15
CA ILE A 181 9.61 2.80 7.79
C ILE A 181 9.82 3.75 8.97
N ARG A 182 10.84 3.49 9.80
CA ARG A 182 11.19 4.35 10.92
C ARG A 182 11.63 5.74 10.46
N TYR A 183 12.42 5.82 9.39
CA TYR A 183 12.80 7.11 8.80
C TYR A 183 11.60 7.85 8.24
N ILE A 184 10.67 7.17 7.58
CA ILE A 184 9.43 7.77 7.05
C ILE A 184 8.58 8.35 8.19
N ASP A 185 8.33 7.59 9.27
CA ASP A 185 7.56 8.07 10.43
C ASP A 185 8.23 9.27 11.12
N THR A 186 9.56 9.23 11.24
CA THR A 186 10.33 10.33 11.82
C THR A 186 10.30 11.56 10.92
N ALA A 187 10.57 11.40 9.62
CA ALA A 187 10.56 12.47 8.63
C ALA A 187 9.19 13.13 8.53
N TYR A 188 8.11 12.36 8.58
CA TYR A 188 6.74 12.87 8.61
C TYR A 188 6.53 13.91 9.72
N LYS A 189 6.90 13.58 10.96
CA LYS A 189 6.76 14.47 12.12
C LYS A 189 7.61 15.73 11.98
N TRP A 190 8.85 15.58 11.53
CA TRP A 190 9.76 16.70 11.30
C TRP A 190 9.30 17.63 10.17
N LEU A 191 8.80 17.08 9.06
CA LEU A 191 8.33 17.87 7.92
C LEU A 191 7.08 18.68 8.28
N ILE A 192 6.17 18.13 9.08
CA ILE A 192 5.02 18.90 9.60
C ILE A 192 5.52 20.07 10.46
N GLY A 193 6.41 19.80 11.42
CA GLY A 193 6.97 20.85 12.28
C GLY A 193 7.70 21.94 11.46
N LEU A 194 8.47 21.52 10.46
CA LEU A 194 9.19 22.41 9.56
C LEU A 194 8.24 23.24 8.69
N ALA A 195 7.17 22.65 8.15
CA ALA A 195 6.17 23.37 7.36
C ALA A 195 5.50 24.48 8.20
N VAL A 196 5.09 24.17 9.43
CA VAL A 196 4.50 25.15 10.36
C VAL A 196 5.51 26.24 10.70
N LEU A 197 6.76 25.87 11.00
CA LEU A 197 7.84 26.83 11.27
C LEU A 197 8.09 27.77 10.08
N LEU A 198 8.14 27.25 8.86
CA LEU A 198 8.34 28.05 7.64
C LEU A 198 7.19 29.03 7.42
N VAL A 199 5.94 28.61 7.64
CA VAL A 199 4.78 29.50 7.57
C VAL A 199 4.88 30.62 8.62
N LEU A 200 5.30 30.31 9.85
CA LEU A 200 5.53 31.31 10.90
C LEU A 200 6.67 32.28 10.55
N LEU A 201 7.77 31.79 9.97
CA LEU A 201 8.88 32.63 9.52
C LEU A 201 8.45 33.57 8.39
N ILE A 202 7.65 33.10 7.42
CA ILE A 202 7.07 33.94 6.37
C ILE A 202 6.19 35.03 7.01
N ALA A 203 5.36 34.67 8.00
CA ALA A 203 4.51 35.62 8.70
C ALA A 203 5.32 36.68 9.47
N LEU A 204 6.43 36.27 10.10
CA LEU A 204 7.34 37.14 10.84
C LEU A 204 8.06 38.13 9.92
N VAL A 205 8.55 37.67 8.76
CA VAL A 205 9.24 38.53 7.77
C VAL A 205 8.34 39.66 7.27
N HIS A 206 7.06 39.37 7.08
CA HIS A 206 6.06 40.36 6.63
C HIS A 206 5.43 41.16 7.78
N TRP A 207 5.94 41.02 8.99
CA TRP A 207 5.47 41.75 10.18
C TRP A 207 3.94 41.67 10.32
N TRP A 208 3.40 40.45 10.17
CA TRP A 208 1.97 40.16 10.29
C TRP A 208 1.03 40.94 9.35
N GLN A 209 1.55 41.49 8.24
CA GLN A 209 0.68 42.05 7.20
C GLN A 209 -0.07 40.92 6.47
N PRO A 210 -1.41 40.79 6.62
CA PRO A 210 -2.13 39.60 6.18
C PRO A 210 -2.11 39.44 4.65
N LYS A 211 -1.99 40.55 3.91
CA LYS A 211 -2.07 40.58 2.45
C LYS A 211 -0.88 39.92 1.73
N PRO A 212 0.39 40.30 1.96
CA PRO A 212 1.52 39.63 1.32
C PRO A 212 1.66 38.16 1.78
N ILE A 213 1.35 37.85 3.03
CA ILE A 213 1.43 36.49 3.60
C ILE A 213 0.48 35.55 2.88
N THR A 214 -0.82 35.90 2.85
CA THR A 214 -1.85 35.07 2.21
C THR A 214 -1.56 34.85 0.73
N ARG A 215 -1.15 35.88 0.00
CA ARG A 215 -0.81 35.74 -1.42
C ARG A 215 0.38 34.80 -1.64
N SER A 216 1.44 34.92 -0.83
CA SER A 216 2.65 34.10 -0.98
C SER A 216 2.36 32.63 -0.66
N ILE A 217 1.69 32.36 0.46
CA ILE A 217 1.32 31.00 0.87
C ILE A 217 0.34 30.39 -0.14
N GLY A 218 -0.67 31.14 -0.57
CA GLY A 218 -1.66 30.66 -1.53
C GLY A 218 -1.04 30.29 -2.88
N VAL A 219 -0.09 31.08 -3.39
CA VAL A 219 0.65 30.72 -4.61
C VAL A 219 1.49 29.47 -4.40
N THR A 220 2.20 29.34 -3.27
CA THR A 220 2.94 28.12 -2.94
C THR A 220 2.02 26.89 -2.92
N PHE A 221 0.84 26.99 -2.32
CA PHE A 221 -0.13 25.88 -2.24
C PHE A 221 -0.66 25.49 -3.63
N ILE A 222 -0.93 26.46 -4.50
CA ILE A 222 -1.32 26.17 -5.90
C ILE A 222 -0.18 25.44 -6.62
N LEU A 223 1.06 25.91 -6.48
CA LEU A 223 2.22 25.28 -7.13
C LEU A 223 2.42 23.85 -6.63
N VAL A 224 2.34 23.62 -5.31
CA VAL A 224 2.40 22.26 -4.74
C VAL A 224 1.27 21.40 -5.28
N GLY A 225 0.03 21.92 -5.31
CA GLY A 225 -1.13 21.20 -5.83
C GLY A 225 -0.94 20.75 -7.28
N VAL A 226 -0.48 21.66 -8.15
CA VAL A 226 -0.16 21.36 -9.55
C VAL A 226 0.97 20.34 -9.65
N ALA A 227 2.05 20.52 -8.89
CA ALA A 227 3.18 19.60 -8.90
C ALA A 227 2.78 18.18 -8.45
N CYS A 228 1.94 18.05 -7.42
CA CYS A 228 1.42 16.76 -6.96
C CYS A 228 0.52 16.10 -8.02
N ILE A 229 -0.35 16.86 -8.68
CA ILE A 229 -1.20 16.33 -9.76
C ILE A 229 -0.34 15.86 -10.93
N LEU A 230 0.62 16.67 -11.39
CA LEU A 230 1.53 16.27 -12.47
C LEU A 230 2.38 15.06 -12.08
N GLY A 231 2.88 15.02 -10.84
CA GLY A 231 3.62 13.87 -10.31
C GLY A 231 2.77 12.59 -10.28
N SER A 232 1.48 12.70 -9.95
CA SER A 232 0.56 11.55 -9.98
C SER A 232 0.28 11.00 -11.37
N LEU A 233 0.52 11.79 -12.43
CA LEU A 233 0.37 11.34 -13.82
C LEU A 233 1.62 10.59 -14.33
N LEU A 234 2.71 10.56 -13.56
CA LEU A 234 3.93 9.83 -13.90
C LEU A 234 3.82 8.35 -13.52
N ASP A 235 2.68 7.72 -13.83
CA ASP A 235 2.42 6.29 -13.59
C ASP A 235 3.52 5.41 -14.21
N VAL A 236 4.10 5.84 -15.33
CA VAL A 236 5.21 5.16 -16.01
C VAL A 236 6.42 4.96 -15.09
N LEU A 237 6.76 5.94 -14.25
CA LEU A 237 7.90 5.81 -13.32
C LEU A 237 7.60 4.76 -12.23
N ILE A 238 6.37 4.75 -11.73
CA ILE A 238 5.95 3.77 -10.73
C ILE A 238 5.94 2.37 -11.34
N ILE A 239 5.39 2.21 -12.54
CA ILE A 239 5.42 0.94 -13.28
C ILE A 239 6.87 0.46 -13.49
N GLN A 240 7.80 1.36 -13.82
CA GLN A 240 9.21 1.00 -14.01
C GLN A 240 9.88 0.53 -12.71
N VAL A 241 9.61 1.20 -11.59
CA VAL A 241 10.14 0.79 -10.28
C VAL A 241 9.52 -0.54 -9.83
N VAL A 242 8.20 -0.68 -9.94
CA VAL A 242 7.49 -1.90 -9.53
C VAL A 242 7.85 -3.08 -10.43
N SER A 243 7.98 -2.87 -11.73
CA SER A 243 8.44 -3.94 -12.65
C SER A 243 9.87 -4.37 -12.39
N GLY A 244 10.76 -3.45 -12.01
CA GLY A 244 12.12 -3.78 -11.56
C GLY A 244 12.12 -4.68 -10.31
N LEU A 245 11.23 -4.38 -9.35
CA LEU A 245 11.05 -5.22 -8.15
C LEU A 245 10.42 -6.57 -8.48
N ALA A 246 9.38 -6.59 -9.31
CA ALA A 246 8.68 -7.82 -9.71
C ALA A 246 9.57 -8.75 -10.55
N GLY A 247 10.42 -8.19 -11.42
CA GLY A 247 11.39 -8.95 -12.22
C GLY A 247 12.43 -9.69 -11.36
N GLY A 248 12.76 -9.15 -10.18
CA GLY A 248 13.63 -9.84 -9.21
C GLY A 248 12.95 -11.04 -8.52
N LEU A 249 11.62 -11.09 -8.48
CA LEU A 249 10.86 -12.14 -7.80
C LEU A 249 10.51 -13.32 -8.71
N GLY A 250 10.77 -13.25 -10.03
CA GLY A 250 10.70 -14.37 -10.99
C GLY A 250 9.33 -15.04 -11.21
N ALA A 251 8.39 -14.91 -10.28
CA ALA A 251 7.15 -15.68 -10.20
C ALA A 251 5.89 -14.85 -10.49
N LEU A 252 6.02 -13.55 -10.74
CA LEU A 252 4.87 -12.62 -10.79
C LEU A 252 4.55 -12.14 -12.22
N SER A 253 4.68 -13.00 -13.24
CA SER A 253 4.29 -12.64 -14.62
C SER A 253 2.83 -12.23 -14.71
N GLY A 254 1.93 -12.88 -13.95
CA GLY A 254 0.50 -12.52 -13.87
C GLY A 254 0.25 -11.08 -13.39
N PHE A 255 1.10 -10.56 -12.50
CA PHE A 255 0.96 -9.20 -11.98
C PHE A 255 1.22 -8.11 -13.02
N GLN A 256 1.99 -8.39 -14.07
CA GLN A 256 2.36 -7.37 -15.06
C GLN A 256 1.14 -6.74 -15.72
N THR A 257 0.09 -7.53 -15.95
CA THR A 257 -1.17 -7.06 -16.54
C THR A 257 -1.98 -6.15 -15.61
N LYS A 258 -1.73 -6.25 -14.30
CA LYS A 258 -2.43 -5.50 -13.25
C LYS A 258 -1.62 -4.33 -12.68
N LEU A 259 -0.34 -4.21 -13.02
CA LEU A 259 0.53 -3.11 -12.60
C LEU A 259 -0.03 -1.70 -12.88
N PRO A 260 -0.68 -1.43 -14.03
CA PRO A 260 -1.24 -0.10 -14.27
C PRO A 260 -2.33 0.27 -13.26
N GLN A 261 -3.15 -0.70 -12.87
CA GLN A 261 -4.20 -0.52 -11.86
C GLN A 261 -3.59 -0.25 -10.49
N LEU A 262 -2.60 -1.06 -10.07
CA LEU A 262 -1.86 -0.85 -8.83
C LEU A 262 -1.20 0.54 -8.81
N ALA A 263 -0.57 0.96 -9.91
CA ALA A 263 0.07 2.27 -10.00
C ALA A 263 -0.95 3.42 -9.81
N SER A 264 -2.10 3.33 -10.48
CA SER A 264 -3.21 4.29 -10.31
C SER A 264 -3.73 4.34 -8.87
N ASP A 265 -3.89 3.17 -8.23
CA ASP A 265 -4.39 3.10 -6.86
C ASP A 265 -3.35 3.61 -5.84
N LEU A 266 -2.06 3.43 -6.12
CA LEU A 266 -0.96 4.00 -5.34
C LEU A 266 -0.87 5.53 -5.49
N THR A 267 -1.18 6.10 -6.65
CA THR A 267 -1.11 7.56 -6.89
C THR A 267 -2.39 8.29 -6.47
N ALA A 268 -3.50 7.59 -6.24
CA ALA A 268 -4.78 8.18 -5.92
C ALA A 268 -4.74 9.13 -4.69
N PRO A 269 -4.09 8.80 -3.55
CA PRO A 269 -3.98 9.72 -2.42
C PRO A 269 -3.16 10.97 -2.73
N MET A 270 -2.10 10.85 -3.54
CA MET A 270 -1.29 11.99 -3.98
C MET A 270 -2.11 12.97 -4.83
N ARG A 271 -3.00 12.44 -5.69
CA ARG A 271 -3.93 13.26 -6.48
C ARG A 271 -4.95 13.97 -5.59
N MET A 272 -5.52 13.28 -4.59
CA MET A 272 -6.44 13.92 -3.63
C MET A 272 -5.75 15.04 -2.84
N TYR A 273 -4.51 14.80 -2.40
CA TYR A 273 -3.68 15.79 -1.73
C TYR A 273 -3.43 17.00 -2.65
N GLY A 274 -3.03 16.77 -3.90
CA GLY A 274 -2.81 17.82 -4.88
C GLY A 274 -4.04 18.70 -5.11
N ILE A 275 -5.22 18.09 -5.25
CA ILE A 275 -6.50 18.82 -5.39
C ILE A 275 -6.80 19.64 -4.14
N ALA A 276 -6.62 19.07 -2.94
CA ALA A 276 -6.87 19.78 -1.68
C ALA A 276 -5.98 21.03 -1.55
N PHE A 277 -4.69 20.92 -1.87
CA PHE A 277 -3.76 22.05 -1.87
C PHE A 277 -4.10 23.10 -2.94
N LEU A 278 -4.50 22.66 -4.14
CA LEU A 278 -4.93 23.56 -5.20
C LEU A 278 -6.15 24.40 -4.78
N VAL A 279 -7.20 23.75 -4.26
CA VAL A 279 -8.43 24.41 -3.82
C VAL A 279 -8.14 25.35 -2.64
N SER A 280 -7.39 24.87 -1.64
CA SER A 280 -6.99 25.69 -0.48
C SER A 280 -6.17 26.91 -0.93
N GLY A 281 -5.20 26.73 -1.83
CA GLY A 281 -4.38 27.81 -2.37
C GLY A 281 -5.21 28.87 -3.10
N ILE A 282 -6.14 28.46 -3.97
CA ILE A 282 -7.06 29.37 -4.68
C ILE A 282 -7.90 30.15 -3.67
N MET A 283 -8.48 29.49 -2.68
CA MET A 283 -9.30 30.12 -1.64
C MET A 283 -8.51 31.17 -0.86
N VAL A 284 -7.27 30.86 -0.45
CA VAL A 284 -6.39 31.79 0.27
C VAL A 284 -6.03 33.00 -0.62
N VAL A 285 -5.79 32.80 -1.92
CA VAL A 285 -5.54 33.91 -2.86
C VAL A 285 -6.78 34.80 -3.02
N VAL A 286 -7.98 34.22 -3.16
CA VAL A 286 -9.24 34.98 -3.28
C VAL A 286 -9.49 35.82 -2.01
N ILE A 287 -9.31 35.23 -0.83
CA ILE A 287 -9.44 35.94 0.45
C ILE A 287 -8.44 37.12 0.52
N SER A 288 -7.20 36.92 0.06
CA SER A 288 -6.18 37.98 -0.02
C SER A 288 -6.64 39.19 -0.86
N VAL A 289 -7.40 38.94 -1.93
CA VAL A 289 -7.96 39.98 -2.79
C VAL A 289 -9.10 40.72 -2.10
N LEU A 290 -9.98 40.00 -1.39
CA LEU A 290 -11.15 40.59 -0.71
C LEU A 290 -10.78 41.52 0.45
N PHE A 291 -9.71 41.23 1.20
CA PHE A 291 -9.22 42.10 2.28
C PHE A 291 -8.80 43.51 1.82
N ARG A 292 -8.70 43.78 0.50
CA ARG A 292 -8.30 45.09 -0.04
C ARG A 292 -9.40 46.15 -0.02
N SER A 293 -10.66 45.81 0.26
CA SER A 293 -11.79 46.69 -0.10
C SER A 293 -12.30 47.65 0.99
N GLN A 294 -11.81 47.62 2.24
CA GLN A 294 -12.41 48.41 3.33
C GLN A 294 -11.73 49.76 3.66
N GLU A 295 -10.53 50.07 3.15
CA GLU A 295 -9.79 51.29 3.51
C GLU A 295 -9.96 52.48 2.54
N ARG A 296 -10.91 52.44 1.61
CA ARG A 296 -11.31 53.62 0.83
C ARG A 296 -12.81 53.88 0.97
N SER A 297 -13.22 54.29 2.16
CA SER A 297 -14.35 55.22 2.22
C SER A 297 -13.77 56.62 1.99
N PRO A 298 -13.95 57.24 0.80
CA PRO A 298 -13.57 58.63 0.63
C PRO A 298 -14.38 59.45 1.63
N ASP A 299 -13.69 60.24 2.44
CA ASP A 299 -14.28 61.23 3.34
C ASP A 299 -15.08 62.24 2.49
N ILE A 300 -16.40 62.02 2.36
CA ILE A 300 -17.35 62.95 1.72
C ILE A 300 -17.64 64.08 2.71
N ARG A 301 -16.60 64.76 3.20
CA ARG A 301 -16.75 65.86 4.16
C ARG A 301 -15.78 67.00 3.88
N ASN A 302 -15.85 67.58 2.68
CA ASN A 302 -15.50 68.99 2.45
C ASN A 302 -15.95 69.48 1.06
N LYS A 303 -17.22 69.86 0.95
CA LYS A 303 -17.71 70.87 0.00
C LYS A 303 -18.91 71.61 0.60
N VAL A 304 -18.68 72.37 1.67
CA VAL A 304 -19.53 73.51 2.04
C VAL A 304 -18.61 74.58 2.64
N VAL A 305 -17.99 75.40 1.79
CA VAL A 305 -17.45 76.71 2.19
C VAL A 305 -17.54 77.65 0.98
N TYR A 306 -18.49 78.57 1.09
CA TYR A 306 -18.78 79.85 0.40
C TYR A 306 -18.86 79.90 -1.13
#